data_AF-A0A172T9Q0-F1
#
_entry.id   AF-A0A172T9Q0-F1
#
_cell.length_a   1.000
_cell.length_b   1.000
_cell.length_c   1.000
_cell.angle_alpha   90.00
_cell.angle_beta   90.00
_cell.angle_gamma   90.00
#
_symmetry.space_group_name_H-M   'P 1'
#
loop_
_entity.id
_entity.type
_entity.pdbx_description
1 polymer ?
#
loop_
_entity_poly.entity_id
_entity_poly.type
_entity_poly.pdbx_seq_one_letter_code
_entity_poly.pdbx_strand_id
1 'polypeptide(L)'
;MTYTAAVTFPAPNRIPYPGGCVLEPGPYALDYLLKWRADVIIGGTVHADMPVFPLIRALLADPAAHGVTQAEAEAARERFLEVAGQALTAEGGQLAWLAREFERA
;
A
#
# COMPACT_ATOMS: atom_id res chain seq x y z
N MET A 1 3.01 13.02 -22.61
CA MET A 1 1.94 12.03 -22.42
C MET A 1 1.85 11.72 -20.95
N THR A 2 0.88 12.29 -20.25
CA THR A 2 0.55 11.91 -18.87
C THR A 2 -0.18 10.58 -18.93
N TYR A 3 0.54 9.48 -18.74
CA TYR A 3 -0.07 8.17 -18.54
C TYR A 3 -0.83 8.23 -17.22
N THR A 4 -2.16 8.21 -17.28
CA THR A 4 -2.97 8.01 -16.08
C THR A 4 -2.69 6.58 -15.61
N ALA A 5 -2.22 6.43 -14.38
CA ALA A 5 -1.95 5.12 -13.83
C ALA A 5 -3.24 4.29 -13.75
N ALA A 6 -3.18 3.02 -14.16
CA ALA A 6 -4.34 2.13 -14.14
C ALA A 6 -4.82 1.79 -12.72
N VAL A 7 -3.91 1.86 -11.74
CA VAL A 7 -4.23 1.69 -10.32
C VAL A 7 -3.72 2.92 -9.56
N THR A 8 -4.61 3.64 -8.90
CA THR A 8 -4.27 4.80 -8.06
C THR A 8 -4.95 4.73 -6.70
N PHE A 9 -4.28 5.27 -5.69
CA PHE A 9 -4.75 5.40 -4.32
C PHE A 9 -4.03 6.59 -3.68
N PRO A 10 -4.61 7.23 -2.65
CA PRO A 10 -3.97 8.34 -1.97
C PRO A 10 -2.73 7.89 -1.19
N ALA A 11 -1.91 8.83 -0.74
CA ALA A 11 -0.93 8.51 0.30
C ALA A 11 -1.66 8.28 1.65
N PRO A 12 -1.16 7.38 2.52
CA PRO A 12 -1.70 7.25 3.86
C PRO A 12 -1.58 8.59 4.61
N ASN A 13 -2.65 8.97 5.29
CA ASN A 13 -2.62 10.09 6.24
C ASN A 13 -1.73 9.74 7.44
N ARG A 14 -1.57 10.69 8.37
CA ARG A 14 -0.86 10.46 9.63
C ARG A 14 -1.30 9.16 10.29
N ILE A 15 -0.36 8.28 10.60
CA ILE A 15 -0.61 7.02 11.27
C ILE A 15 -1.15 7.32 12.67
N PRO A 16 -2.35 6.84 13.04
CA PRO A 16 -2.96 7.14 14.33
C PRO A 16 -2.27 6.30 15.40
N TYR A 17 -1.13 6.78 15.90
CA TYR A 17 -0.40 6.15 16.99
C TYR A 17 -1.07 6.49 18.32
N PRO A 18 -1.67 5.50 19.04
CA PRO A 18 -2.45 5.77 20.25
C PRO A 18 -1.59 6.21 21.44
N GLY A 19 -0.26 6.09 21.36
CA GLY A 19 0.67 6.42 22.44
C GLY A 19 0.57 5.43 23.59
N GLY A 20 1.63 4.66 23.84
CA GLY A 20 1.72 3.80 25.01
C GLY A 20 3.17 3.45 25.32
N CYS A 21 3.51 3.25 26.61
CA CYS A 21 4.86 2.93 27.06
C CYS A 21 5.43 1.59 26.56
N VAL A 22 4.61 0.79 25.86
CA VAL A 22 4.93 -0.59 25.43
C VAL A 22 4.92 -0.73 23.90
N LEU A 23 4.26 0.18 23.18
CA LEU A 23 4.19 0.10 21.73
C LEU A 23 5.45 0.73 21.14
N GLU A 24 6.11 0.04 20.21
CA GLU A 24 7.14 0.64 19.39
C GLU A 24 6.49 1.25 18.14
N PRO A 25 6.77 2.52 17.80
CA PRO A 25 6.06 3.23 16.74
C PRO A 25 6.28 2.62 15.35
N GLY A 26 7.50 2.14 15.04
CA GLY A 26 7.83 1.53 13.75
C GLY A 26 7.06 0.23 13.46
N PRO A 27 7.12 -0.80 14.33
CA PRO A 27 6.34 -2.03 14.17
C PRO A 27 4.82 -1.80 14.14
N TYR A 28 4.32 -0.87 14.95
CA TYR A 28 2.90 -0.48 14.89
C TYR A 28 2.54 0.15 13.54
N ALA A 29 3.36 1.07 13.04
CA ALA A 29 3.16 1.71 11.76
C ALA A 29 3.15 0.67 10.62
N LEU A 30 4.03 -0.33 10.67
CA LEU A 30 4.02 -1.43 9.71
C LEU A 30 2.69 -2.19 9.75
N ASP A 31 2.26 -2.66 10.92
CA ASP A 31 0.98 -3.39 11.08
C ASP A 31 -0.22 -2.58 10.59
N TYR A 32 -0.25 -1.28 10.91
CA TYR A 32 -1.27 -0.35 10.44
C TYR A 32 -1.28 -0.27 8.91
N LEU A 33 -0.12 -0.08 8.26
CA LEU A 33 -0.01 0.07 6.81
C LEU A 33 -0.42 -1.20 6.05
N LEU A 34 -0.21 -2.39 6.63
CA LEU A 34 -0.66 -3.66 6.04
C LEU A 34 -2.19 -3.82 6.05
N LYS A 35 -2.89 -3.07 6.92
CA LYS A 35 -4.35 -3.08 7.06
C LYS A 35 -5.02 -1.80 6.57
N TRP A 36 -4.21 -0.79 6.23
CA TRP A 36 -4.69 0.53 5.85
C TRP A 36 -5.62 0.47 4.63
N ARG A 37 -6.70 1.26 4.73
CA ARG A 37 -7.80 1.29 3.77
C ARG A 37 -7.90 2.67 3.14
N ALA A 38 -8.19 2.70 1.85
CA ALA A 38 -8.41 3.93 1.10
C ALA A 38 -9.27 3.67 -0.13
N ASP A 39 -9.78 4.73 -0.73
CA ASP A 39 -10.40 4.64 -2.04
C ASP A 39 -9.32 4.36 -3.10
N VAL A 40 -9.56 3.32 -3.90
CA VAL A 40 -8.65 2.88 -4.96
C VAL A 40 -9.35 3.00 -6.30
N ILE A 41 -8.70 3.57 -7.29
CA ILE A 41 -9.21 3.60 -8.66
C ILE A 41 -8.51 2.52 -9.46
N ILE A 42 -9.26 1.62 -10.10
CA ILE A 42 -8.76 0.58 -11.00
C ILE A 42 -9.43 0.77 -12.36
N GLY A 43 -8.65 1.03 -13.41
CA GLY A 43 -9.17 1.22 -14.77
C GLY A 43 -10.23 2.33 -14.88
N GLY A 44 -10.14 3.36 -14.04
CA GLY A 44 -11.13 4.46 -13.98
C GLY A 44 -12.36 4.19 -13.10
N THR A 45 -12.49 3.01 -12.51
CA THR A 45 -13.58 2.67 -11.56
C THR A 45 -13.11 2.90 -10.13
N VAL A 46 -13.91 3.63 -9.33
CA VAL A 46 -13.62 3.86 -7.91
C VAL A 46 -14.09 2.65 -7.09
N HIS A 47 -13.19 2.09 -6.31
CA HIS A 47 -13.44 1.09 -5.27
C HIS A 47 -13.21 1.74 -3.90
N ALA A 48 -14.30 2.05 -3.21
CA ALA A 48 -14.23 2.76 -1.94
C ALA A 48 -13.74 1.86 -0.79
N ASP A 49 -13.02 2.45 0.16
CA ASP A 49 -12.59 1.81 1.42
C ASP A 49 -11.91 0.44 1.20
N MET A 50 -11.00 0.32 0.24
CA MET A 50 -10.33 -0.96 -0.05
C MET A 50 -9.05 -1.11 0.78
N PRO A 51 -8.74 -2.32 1.28
CA PRO A 51 -7.46 -2.58 1.93
C PRO A 51 -6.35 -2.61 0.88
N VAL A 52 -5.50 -1.58 0.87
CA VAL A 52 -4.60 -1.30 -0.26
C VAL A 52 -3.52 -2.38 -0.41
N PHE A 53 -2.86 -2.77 0.68
CA PHE A 53 -1.83 -3.81 0.63
C PHE A 53 -2.37 -5.18 0.18
N PRO A 54 -3.45 -5.73 0.75
CA PRO A 54 -4.06 -6.97 0.26
C PRO A 54 -4.52 -6.88 -1.20
N LEU A 55 -5.06 -5.73 -1.62
CA LEU A 55 -5.46 -5.53 -3.01
C LEU A 55 -4.26 -5.62 -3.95
N ILE A 56 -3.14 -4.95 -3.64
CA ILE A 56 -1.94 -5.00 -4.49
C ILE A 56 -1.38 -6.43 -4.55
N ARG A 57 -1.41 -7.18 -3.44
CA ARG A 57 -1.03 -8.60 -3.46
C ARG A 57 -1.92 -9.42 -4.39
N ALA A 58 -3.23 -9.17 -4.40
CA ALA A 58 -4.16 -9.83 -5.32
C ALA A 58 -3.88 -9.44 -6.79
N LEU A 59 -3.64 -8.16 -7.06
CA LEU A 59 -3.27 -7.67 -8.41
C LEU A 59 -1.97 -8.30 -8.93
N LEU A 60 -0.98 -8.51 -8.06
CA LEU A 60 0.28 -9.17 -8.43
C LEU A 60 0.11 -10.68 -8.66
N ALA A 61 -0.85 -11.31 -7.97
CA ALA A 61 -1.10 -12.74 -8.08
C ALA A 61 -1.91 -13.10 -9.33
N ASP A 62 -2.93 -12.30 -9.66
CA ASP A 62 -3.77 -12.49 -10.85
C ASP A 62 -4.23 -11.14 -11.43
N PRO A 63 -3.36 -10.42 -12.17
CA PRO A 63 -3.70 -9.10 -12.69
C PRO A 63 -4.87 -9.14 -13.69
N ALA A 64 -5.01 -10.24 -14.43
CA ALA A 64 -6.05 -10.41 -15.44
C ALA A 64 -7.45 -10.49 -14.83
N ALA A 65 -7.61 -11.09 -13.65
CA ALA A 65 -8.89 -11.11 -12.91
C ALA A 65 -9.36 -9.71 -12.50
N HIS A 66 -8.45 -8.74 -12.45
CA HIS A 66 -8.73 -7.36 -12.09
C HIS A 66 -8.70 -6.40 -13.29
N GLY A 67 -8.55 -6.92 -14.51
CA GLY A 67 -8.53 -6.12 -15.73
C GLY A 67 -7.31 -5.21 -15.88
N VAL A 68 -6.19 -5.55 -15.22
CA VAL A 68 -4.92 -4.83 -15.35
C VAL A 68 -3.84 -5.76 -15.91
N THR A 69 -2.74 -5.17 -16.36
CA THR A 69 -1.53 -5.88 -16.80
C THR A 69 -0.59 -6.12 -15.61
N GLN A 70 0.34 -7.06 -15.78
CA GLN A 70 1.40 -7.30 -14.79
C GLN A 70 2.19 -6.02 -14.48
N ALA A 71 2.57 -5.26 -15.52
CA ALA A 71 3.33 -4.03 -15.35
C ALA A 71 2.56 -2.95 -14.56
N GLU A 72 1.23 -2.89 -14.71
CA GLU A 72 0.39 -1.98 -13.94
C GLU A 72 0.27 -2.40 -12.46
N ALA A 73 0.21 -3.71 -12.19
CA ALA A 73 0.24 -4.25 -10.83
C ALA A 73 1.60 -3.99 -10.15
N GLU A 74 2.71 -4.18 -10.86
CA GLU A 74 4.05 -3.84 -10.36
C GLU A 74 4.21 -2.35 -10.08
N ALA A 75 3.74 -1.49 -11.00
CA ALA A 75 3.75 -0.05 -10.79
C ALA A 75 2.88 0.37 -9.57
N ALA A 76 1.78 -0.35 -9.30
CA ALA A 76 0.97 -0.14 -8.10
C ALA A 76 1.74 -0.51 -6.83
N ARG A 77 2.47 -1.63 -6.83
CA ARG A 77 3.38 -2.02 -5.73
C ARG A 77 4.46 -0.97 -5.50
N GLU A 78 5.12 -0.49 -6.55
CA GLU A 78 6.17 0.53 -6.42
C GLU A 78 5.63 1.82 -5.80
N ARG A 79 4.47 2.31 -6.27
CA ARG A 79 3.81 3.49 -5.68
C ARG A 79 3.45 3.27 -4.22
N PHE A 80 2.94 2.09 -3.86
CA PHE A 80 2.63 1.77 -2.48
C PHE A 80 3.89 1.79 -1.61
N LEU A 81 4.97 1.16 -2.06
CA LEU A 81 6.25 1.18 -1.35
C LEU A 81 6.79 2.60 -1.19
N GLU A 82 6.61 3.48 -2.18
CA GLU A 82 6.98 4.89 -2.08
C GLU A 82 6.17 5.60 -0.98
N VAL A 83 4.83 5.64 -1.10
CA VAL A 83 4.00 6.47 -0.19
C VAL A 83 3.88 5.87 1.22
N ALA A 84 3.71 4.55 1.33
CA ALA A 84 3.63 3.89 2.64
C ALA A 84 5.01 3.75 3.28
N GLY A 85 6.08 3.63 2.48
CA GLY A 85 7.46 3.64 2.99
C GLY A 85 7.85 4.97 3.60
N GLN A 86 7.43 6.09 3.02
CA GLN A 86 7.60 7.42 3.60
C GLN A 86 6.88 7.53 4.95
N ALA A 87 5.61 7.11 5.02
CA ALA A 87 4.85 7.12 6.28
C ALA A 87 5.46 6.20 7.34
N LEU A 88 5.92 5.00 6.96
CA LEU A 88 6.60 4.07 7.86
C LEU A 88 7.90 4.65 8.43
N THR A 89 8.71 5.26 7.57
CA THR A 89 9.99 5.86 7.97
C THR A 89 9.79 7.03 8.92
N ALA A 90 8.72 7.82 8.74
CA ALA A 90 8.37 8.92 9.64
C ALA A 90 8.08 8.45 11.07
N GLU A 91 7.61 7.21 11.25
CA GLU A 91 7.36 6.58 12.55
C GLU A 91 8.55 5.73 13.06
N GLY A 92 9.72 5.83 12.41
CA GLY A 92 10.94 5.11 12.81
C GLY A 92 11.03 3.68 12.28
N GLY A 93 10.17 3.28 11.34
CA GLY A 93 10.28 2.01 10.63
C GLY A 93 11.25 2.07 9.44
N GLN A 94 11.33 0.97 8.68
CA GLN A 94 12.20 0.86 7.50
C GLN A 94 11.43 0.38 6.28
N LEU A 95 11.65 1.01 5.12
CA LEU A 95 11.06 0.61 3.84
C LEU A 95 11.27 -0.89 3.54
N ALA A 96 12.46 -1.42 3.88
CA ALA A 96 12.79 -2.83 3.66
C ALA A 96 11.86 -3.79 4.42
N TRP A 97 11.30 -3.38 5.57
CA TRP A 97 10.32 -4.20 6.29
C TRP A 97 9.03 -4.32 5.48
N LEU A 98 8.51 -3.20 4.97
CA LEU A 98 7.31 -3.17 4.13
C LEU A 98 7.51 -3.93 2.81
N ALA A 99 8.67 -3.77 2.17
CA ALA A 99 9.01 -4.48 0.95
C ALA A 99 9.00 -6.00 1.15
N ARG A 100 9.53 -6.47 2.29
CA ARG A 100 9.58 -7.90 2.64
C ARG A 100 8.19 -8.53 2.76
N GLU A 101 7.17 -7.76 3.11
CA GLU A 101 5.80 -8.29 3.25
C GLU A 101 5.19 -8.68 1.90
N PHE A 102 5.69 -8.16 0.77
CA PHE A 102 5.30 -8.64 -0.57
C PHE A 102 5.98 -9.95 -0.97
N GLU A 103 7.11 -10.29 -0.33
CA GLU A 103 7.84 -11.54 -0.58
C GLU A 103 7.29 -12.71 0.27
N ARG A 104 6.49 -12.39 1.29
CA ARG A 104 5.86 -13.36 2.18
C ARG A 104 4.54 -13.81 1.57
N ALA A 105 4.51 -15.04 1.05
CA ALA A 105 3.32 -15.70 0.53
C ALA A 105 2.26 -15.90 1.62
#